data_AF-A0A945NKN2-F1
#
_entry.id   AF-A0A945NKN2-F1
#
_cell.length_a   1.000
_cell.length_b   1.000
_cell.length_c   1.000
_cell.angle_alpha   90.00
_cell.angle_beta   90.00
_cell.angle_gamma   90.00
#
_symmetry.space_group_name_H-M   'P 1'
#
loop_
_entity.id
_entity.type
_entity.pdbx_description
1 polymer ?
#
loop_
_entity_poly.entity_id
_entity_poly.type
_entity_poly.pdbx_seq_one_letter_code
_entity_poly.pdbx_strand_id
1 'polypeptide(L)'
;MPEMSTKKEVLVHKTFMLMFRILLLFGIPVAIAYFAGKEIDLHYSIRPYGTLACLLASFIFSWVLVVRLYIKLNKEFAALAKEESEQQKET
;
A
#
# COMPACT_ATOMS: atom_id res chain seq x y z
N MET A 1 -26.24 22.07 14.95
CA MET A 1 -25.53 21.81 13.67
C MET A 1 -24.64 20.57 13.81
N PRO A 2 -25.19 19.35 13.75
CA PRO A 2 -24.42 18.09 13.94
C PRO A 2 -23.86 17.48 12.64
N GLU A 3 -24.33 17.93 11.47
CA GLU A 3 -24.00 17.32 10.15
C GLU A 3 -22.51 17.41 9.75
N MET A 4 -21.77 18.41 10.23
CA MET A 4 -20.36 18.62 9.84
C MET A 4 -19.36 17.78 10.64
N SER A 5 -19.67 17.37 11.88
CA SER A 5 -18.75 16.54 12.68
C SER A 5 -18.65 15.12 12.13
N THR A 6 -19.78 14.56 11.69
CA THR A 6 -19.87 13.18 11.20
C THR A 6 -19.06 12.96 9.92
N LYS A 7 -19.08 13.93 8.98
CA LYS A 7 -18.29 13.84 7.73
C LYS A 7 -16.78 13.91 7.99
N LYS A 8 -16.35 14.75 8.94
CA LYS A 8 -14.93 14.82 9.36
C LYS A 8 -14.46 13.52 10.00
N GLU A 9 -15.25 12.92 10.88
CA GLU A 9 -14.90 11.66 11.53
C GLU A 9 -14.76 10.50 10.52
N VAL A 10 -15.67 10.42 9.54
CA VAL A 10 -15.58 9.41 8.47
C VAL A 10 -14.32 9.61 7.61
N LEU A 11 -13.99 10.86 7.25
CA LEU A 11 -12.77 11.18 6.50
C LEU A 11 -11.51 10.84 7.28
N VAL A 12 -11.47 11.13 8.58
CA VAL A 12 -10.35 10.79 9.47
C VAL A 12 -10.21 9.28 9.57
N HIS A 13 -11.31 8.55 9.81
CA HIS A 13 -11.27 7.10 9.91
C HIS A 13 -10.79 6.44 8.61
N LYS A 14 -11.28 6.91 7.46
CA LYS A 14 -10.86 6.42 6.14
C LYS A 14 -9.39 6.71 5.87
N THR A 15 -8.91 7.89 6.26
CA THR A 15 -7.49 8.28 6.13
C THR A 15 -6.61 7.43 7.02
N PHE A 16 -7.00 7.21 8.28
CA PHE A 16 -6.27 6.36 9.22
C PHE A 16 -6.15 4.92 8.70
N MET A 17 -7.25 4.35 8.19
CA MET A 17 -7.26 3.02 7.58
C MET A 17 -6.33 2.94 6.36
N LEU A 18 -6.31 3.98 5.51
CA LEU A 18 -5.38 4.08 4.38
C LEU A 18 -3.92 4.12 4.83
N MET A 19 -3.60 4.95 5.82
CA MET A 19 -2.25 5.05 6.38
C MET A 19 -1.79 3.71 6.97
N PHE A 20 -2.66 3.04 7.74
CA PHE A 20 -2.35 1.73 8.30
C PHE A 20 -2.11 0.68 7.20
N ARG A 21 -2.92 0.70 6.14
CA ARG A 21 -2.75 -0.19 4.99
C ARG A 21 -1.42 0.04 4.28
N ILE A 22 -1.01 1.31 4.10
CA ILE A 22 0.30 1.66 3.54
C ILE A 22 1.42 1.15 4.45
N LEU A 23 1.28 1.35 5.77
CA LEU A 23 2.28 0.90 6.75
C LEU A 23 2.48 -0.62 6.67
N LEU A 24 1.41 -1.41 6.57
CA LEU A 24 1.53 -2.86 6.39
C LEU A 24 2.16 -3.23 5.03
N LEU A 25 1.83 -2.50 3.97
CA LEU A 25 2.33 -2.76 2.62
C LEU A 25 3.85 -2.52 2.49
N PHE A 26 4.42 -1.61 3.29
CA PHE A 26 5.88 -1.44 3.40
C PHE A 26 6.51 -2.25 4.54
N GLY A 27 5.82 -2.33 5.68
CA GLY A 27 6.34 -2.94 6.89
C GLY A 27 6.53 -4.45 6.77
N ILE A 28 5.56 -5.15 6.16
CA ILE A 28 5.65 -6.61 6.01
C ILE A 28 6.84 -7.00 5.11
N PRO A 29 7.00 -6.44 3.89
CA PRO A 29 8.16 -6.77 3.05
C PRO A 29 9.49 -6.41 3.70
N VAL A 30 9.58 -5.27 4.40
CA VAL A 30 10.83 -4.86 5.08
C VAL A 30 11.18 -5.82 6.21
N ALA A 31 10.21 -6.21 7.03
CA ALA A 31 10.43 -7.17 8.11
C ALA A 31 10.95 -8.51 7.55
N ILE A 32 10.28 -9.06 6.53
CA ILE A 32 10.70 -10.31 5.87
C ILE A 32 12.12 -10.19 5.32
N ALA A 33 12.41 -9.10 4.61
CA ALA A 33 13.71 -8.87 4.00
C ALA A 33 14.84 -8.71 5.04
N TYR A 34 14.55 -8.09 6.19
CA TYR A 34 15.52 -7.97 7.26
C TYR A 34 15.89 -9.35 7.85
N PHE A 35 14.91 -10.20 8.14
CA PHE A 35 15.18 -11.54 8.67
C PHE A 35 15.87 -12.43 7.64
N ALA A 36 15.36 -12.46 6.40
CA ALA A 36 15.98 -13.24 5.32
C ALA A 36 17.40 -12.77 5.01
N GLY A 37 17.61 -11.46 4.95
CA GLY A 37 18.92 -10.86 4.71
C GLY A 37 19.92 -11.15 5.82
N LYS A 38 19.47 -11.14 7.09
CA LYS A 38 20.30 -11.49 8.24
C LYS A 38 20.77 -12.94 8.21
N GLU A 39 19.92 -13.88 7.79
CA GLU A 39 20.30 -15.29 7.62
C GLU A 39 21.34 -15.46 6.50
N ILE A 40 21.16 -14.78 5.37
CA ILE A 40 22.14 -14.78 4.27
C ILE A 40 23.49 -14.22 4.74
N ASP A 41 23.46 -13.10 5.43
CA ASP A 41 24.64 -12.45 6.00
C ASP A 41 25.42 -13.37 6.95
N LEU A 42 24.72 -14.18 7.76
CA LEU A 42 25.31 -15.15 8.67
C LEU A 42 25.88 -16.37 7.93
N HIS A 43 25.15 -16.90 6.95
CA HIS A 43 25.56 -18.07 6.18
C HIS A 43 26.77 -17.81 5.28
N TYR A 44 26.83 -16.65 4.63
CA TYR A 44 27.87 -16.32 3.65
C TYR A 44 28.99 -15.43 4.24
N SER A 45 28.92 -15.05 5.51
CA SER A 45 29.89 -14.15 6.18
C SER A 45 30.06 -12.78 5.49
N ILE A 46 29.05 -12.33 4.75
CA ILE A 46 29.08 -11.10 3.93
C ILE A 46 28.41 -9.90 4.62
N ARG A 47 28.35 -9.89 5.95
CA ARG A 47 27.70 -8.79 6.70
C ARG A 47 28.28 -7.42 6.32
N PRO A 48 27.45 -6.38 6.10
CA PRO A 48 25.97 -6.36 6.10
C PRO A 48 25.36 -6.38 4.67
N TYR A 49 26.11 -6.82 3.66
CA TYR A 49 25.75 -6.63 2.25
C TYR A 49 24.56 -7.47 1.79
N GLY A 50 24.37 -8.68 2.34
CA GLY A 50 23.21 -9.52 2.07
C GLY A 50 21.93 -8.92 2.63
N THR A 51 21.97 -8.40 3.88
CA THR A 51 20.83 -7.64 4.44
C THR A 51 20.52 -6.41 3.61
N LEU A 52 21.54 -5.65 3.21
CA LEU A 52 21.35 -4.45 2.39
C LEU A 52 20.70 -4.78 1.04
N ALA A 53 21.16 -5.84 0.37
CA ALA A 53 20.59 -6.28 -0.91
C ALA A 53 19.13 -6.72 -0.78
N CYS A 54 18.79 -7.49 0.26
CA CYS A 54 17.41 -7.91 0.53
C CYS A 54 16.49 -6.71 0.83
N LEU A 55 16.96 -5.74 1.63
CA LEU A 55 16.20 -4.52 1.90
C LEU A 55 15.97 -3.69 0.64
N LEU A 56 16.99 -3.56 -0.21
CA LEU A 56 16.87 -2.85 -1.49
C LEU A 56 15.85 -3.53 -2.42
N ALA A 57 15.92 -4.86 -2.54
CA ALA A 57 14.97 -5.63 -3.32
C ALA A 57 13.53 -5.49 -2.79
N SER A 58 13.38 -5.52 -1.46
CA SER A 58 12.09 -5.33 -0.78
C SER A 58 11.51 -3.95 -1.02
N PHE A 59 12.33 -2.90 -0.98
CA PHE A 59 11.93 -1.54 -1.29
C PHE A 59 11.35 -1.42 -2.71
N ILE A 60 12.07 -1.96 -3.70
CA ILE A 60 11.61 -1.97 -5.10
C ILE A 60 10.29 -2.75 -5.21
N PHE A 61 10.20 -3.91 -4.55
CA PHE A 61 9.00 -4.74 -4.57
C PHE A 61 7.78 -4.03 -3.96
N SER A 62 7.95 -3.36 -2.82
CA SER A 62 6.90 -2.55 -2.21
C SER A 62 6.43 -1.43 -3.14
N TRP A 63 7.34 -0.80 -3.90
CA TRP A 63 6.97 0.23 -4.88
C TRP A 63 6.13 -0.32 -6.03
N VAL A 64 6.48 -1.50 -6.55
CA VAL A 64 5.66 -2.20 -7.55
C VAL A 64 4.26 -2.53 -7.01
N LEU A 65 4.15 -2.95 -5.75
CA LEU A 65 2.87 -3.21 -5.10
C LEU A 65 2.02 -1.93 -4.98
N VAL A 66 2.62 -0.81 -4.58
CA VAL A 66 1.93 0.50 -4.51
C VAL A 66 1.42 0.90 -5.89
N VAL A 67 2.26 0.83 -6.92
CA VAL A 67 1.86 1.20 -8.28
C VAL A 67 0.68 0.34 -8.75
N ARG A 68 0.72 -0.97 -8.52
CA ARG A 68 -0.41 -1.85 -8.85
C ARG A 68 -1.66 -1.53 -8.08
N LEU A 69 -1.54 -1.23 -6.78
CA LEU A 69 -2.69 -0.83 -5.96
C LEU A 69 -3.31 0.47 -6.47
N TYR A 70 -2.48 1.46 -6.83
CA TYR A 70 -2.94 2.73 -7.39
C TYR A 70 -3.66 2.54 -8.72
N ILE A 71 -3.09 1.76 -9.65
CA ILE A 71 -3.73 1.45 -10.94
C ILE A 71 -5.07 0.75 -10.72
N LYS A 72 -5.14 -0.21 -9.77
CA LYS A 72 -6.38 -0.91 -9.44
C LYS A 72 -7.43 0.06 -8.90
N LEU A 73 -7.05 0.93 -7.96
CA LEU A 73 -7.95 1.94 -7.40
C LEU A 73 -8.50 2.86 -8.50
N ASN A 74 -7.63 3.32 -9.39
CA ASN A 74 -8.02 4.24 -10.47
C ASN A 74 -8.97 3.57 -11.47
N LYS A 75 -8.79 2.27 -11.74
CA LYS A 75 -9.71 1.47 -12.56
C LYS A 75 -11.08 1.32 -11.87
N GLU A 76 -11.11 1.09 -10.56
CA GLU A 76 -12.36 1.01 -9.79
C GLU A 76 -13.11 2.35 -9.83
N PHE A 77 -12.42 3.48 -9.67
CA PHE A 77 -13.04 4.80 -9.83
C PHE A 77 -13.57 5.08 -11.24
N ALA A 78 -12.81 4.68 -12.28
CA ALA A 78 -13.25 4.85 -13.66
C ALA A 78 -14.48 3.98 -14.00
N ALA A 79 -14.57 2.78 -13.43
CA ALA A 79 -15.74 1.92 -13.58
C ALA A 79 -16.97 2.53 -12.92
N LEU A 80 -16.85 3.02 -11.68
CA LEU A 80 -17.94 3.69 -10.97
C LEU A 80 -18.45 4.93 -11.72
N ALA A 81 -17.54 5.77 -12.24
CA ALA A 81 -17.92 6.94 -13.03
C ALA A 81 -18.66 6.58 -14.33
N LYS A 82 -18.33 5.44 -14.94
CA LYS A 82 -19.03 4.94 -16.13
C LYS A 82 -20.44 4.46 -15.77
N GLU A 83 -20.59 3.71 -14.68
CA GLU A 83 -21.89 3.24 -14.17
C GLU A 83 -22.83 4.41 -13.83
N GLU A 84 -22.33 5.46 -13.17
CA GLU A 84 -23.11 6.67 -12.86
C GLU A 84 -23.61 7.38 -14.13
N SER A 85 -22.78 7.44 -15.19
CA SER A 85 -23.14 8.07 -16.46
C SER A 85 -24.15 7.26 -17.29
N GLU A 86 -24.20 5.94 -17.11
CA GLU A 86 -25.16 5.05 -17.77
C GLU A 86 -26.52 5.11 -17.07
N GLN A 87 -26.56 5.14 -15.74
CA GLN A 87 -27.80 5.31 -14.98
C GLN A 87 -28.48 6.66 -15.23
N GLN A 88 -27.72 7.75 -15.40
CA GLN A 88 -28.27 9.06 -15.77
C GLN A 88 -28.81 9.15 -17.20
N LYS A 89 -28.46 8.20 -18.09
CA LYS A 89 -29.00 8.16 -19.46
C LYS A 89 -30.26 7.30 -19.60
N GLU A 90 -30.51 6.41 -18.64
CA GLU A 90 -31.72 5.57 -18.60
C GLU A 90 -32.88 6.17 -17.78
N THR A 91 -32.64 7.28 -17.08
CA THR A 91 -33.66 8.04 -16.31
C THR A 91 -34.05 9.32 -17.05
#